data_AF-A0A166XQF7-F1
#
_entry.id   AF-A0A166XQF7-F1
#
_cell.length_a   1.000
_cell.length_b   1.000
_cell.length_c   1.000
_cell.angle_alpha   90.00
_cell.angle_beta   90.00
_cell.angle_gamma   90.00
#
_symmetry.space_group_name_H-M   'P 1'
#
loop_
_entity.id
_entity.type
_entity.pdbx_description
1 polymer ?
#
loop_
_entity_poly.entity_id
_entity_poly.type
_entity_poly.pdbx_seq_one_letter_code
_entity_poly.pdbx_strand_id
1 'polypeptide(L)'
;MLLRLFEEMTVRTGDDTPYGHILDTKIFKLPKSPTDSNYSLCRASILVAIRQEIFISCVAQTPPPRLAHRCGIDRTFEPASDFDWAWRIIVFTEDVLTFVYGEEAHNPAVWDGLRTYLNRWMDKRPASFNPIWNSGSDHEGFPEIMFANDFHLAGQQSAILCQILLLSHDPRVPSLGLDGAIATKAVEDEIRRLVRQICGIANSATEWPPAVINAGTAIAM
;
A
#
# COMPACT_ATOMS: atom_id res chain seq x y z
N MET A 1 -21.89 5.24 -7.85
CA MET A 1 -21.38 4.42 -6.72
C MET A 1 -20.05 4.98 -6.19
N LEU A 2 -19.04 5.24 -7.03
CA LEU A 2 -17.77 5.88 -6.61
C LEU A 2 -17.92 7.28 -5.98
N LEU A 3 -18.85 8.11 -6.47
CA LEU A 3 -19.11 9.43 -5.85
C LEU A 3 -19.79 9.31 -4.49
N ARG A 4 -20.66 8.31 -4.31
CA ARG A 4 -21.31 8.00 -3.03
C ARG A 4 -20.31 7.47 -2.00
N LEU A 5 -19.34 6.69 -2.48
CA LEU A 5 -18.19 6.19 -1.71
C LEU A 5 -17.32 7.34 -1.18
N PHE A 6 -17.08 8.35 -2.01
CA PHE A 6 -16.32 9.53 -1.63
C PHE A 6 -17.10 10.44 -0.67
N GLU A 7 -18.41 10.58 -0.90
CA GLU A 7 -19.32 11.37 -0.07
C GLU A 7 -19.46 10.76 1.35
N GLU A 8 -19.62 9.44 1.47
CA GLU A 8 -19.69 8.73 2.76
C GLU A 8 -18.39 8.80 3.58
N MET A 9 -17.22 8.94 2.94
CA MET A 9 -15.93 9.12 3.65
C MET A 9 -15.71 10.55 4.17
N THR A 10 -16.39 11.55 3.60
CA THR A 10 -16.25 12.96 4.02
C THR A 10 -17.18 13.36 5.16
N VAL A 11 -18.18 12.53 5.46
CA VAL A 11 -19.07 12.74 6.59
C VAL A 11 -18.38 12.25 7.86
N ARG A 12 -18.06 13.18 8.78
CA ARG A 12 -17.63 12.82 10.14
C ARG A 12 -18.81 12.19 10.87
N THR A 13 -18.90 10.86 10.89
CA THR A 13 -19.85 10.16 11.74
C THR A 13 -19.41 10.27 13.19
N GLY A 14 -20.14 11.08 13.96
CA GLY A 14 -19.90 11.31 15.39
C GLY A 14 -20.41 10.20 16.31
N ASP A 15 -20.53 8.96 15.82
CA ASP A 15 -20.95 7.81 16.61
C ASP A 15 -19.83 6.78 16.70
N ASP A 16 -19.55 6.38 17.93
CA ASP A 16 -18.45 5.56 18.45
C ASP A 16 -18.54 4.07 18.04
N THR A 17 -18.91 3.80 16.79
CA THR A 17 -18.90 2.44 16.22
C THR A 17 -17.66 2.25 15.35
N PRO A 18 -16.79 1.27 15.65
CA PRO A 18 -15.51 1.11 14.96
C PRO A 18 -15.75 0.63 13.53
N TYR A 19 -15.77 1.56 12.57
CA TYR A 19 -15.50 1.42 11.13
C TYR A 19 -16.09 0.20 10.37
N GLY A 20 -17.06 -0.52 10.94
CA GLY A 20 -17.38 -1.90 10.55
C GLY A 20 -18.52 -2.07 9.54
N HIS A 21 -19.10 -0.99 9.01
CA HIS A 21 -20.35 -1.10 8.25
C HIS A 21 -20.44 -0.34 6.91
N ILE A 22 -19.37 0.29 6.40
CA ILE A 22 -19.53 1.16 5.23
C ILE A 22 -19.67 0.36 3.91
N LEU A 23 -19.22 -0.89 3.84
CA LEU A 23 -19.45 -1.76 2.68
C LEU A 23 -19.72 -3.20 3.13
N ASP A 24 -20.84 -3.79 2.68
CA ASP A 24 -20.95 -5.26 2.69
C ASP A 24 -20.01 -5.81 1.62
N THR A 25 -18.72 -5.85 1.96
CA THR A 25 -17.66 -6.26 1.05
C THR A 25 -17.80 -7.72 0.59
N LYS A 26 -18.77 -8.46 1.14
CA LYS A 26 -19.15 -9.81 0.70
C LYS A 26 -19.77 -9.83 -0.71
N ILE A 27 -20.20 -8.68 -1.22
CA ILE A 27 -20.80 -8.55 -2.56
C ILE A 27 -19.73 -8.60 -3.66
N PHE A 28 -18.49 -8.21 -3.37
CA PHE A 28 -17.43 -8.20 -4.36
C PHE A 28 -17.01 -9.63 -4.74
N LYS A 29 -17.27 -9.98 -5.99
CA LYS A 29 -16.81 -11.22 -6.62
C LYS A 29 -16.22 -10.86 -7.98
N LEU A 30 -15.01 -11.33 -8.22
CA LEU A 30 -14.40 -11.23 -9.55
C LEU A 30 -15.03 -12.30 -10.46
N PRO A 31 -15.47 -11.96 -11.68
CA PRO A 31 -15.94 -12.95 -12.64
C PRO A 31 -14.83 -13.96 -12.95
N LYS A 32 -15.19 -15.23 -13.14
CA LYS A 32 -14.23 -16.32 -13.37
C LYS A 32 -13.57 -16.26 -14.75
N SER A 33 -14.23 -15.67 -15.74
CA SER A 33 -13.69 -15.53 -17.09
C SER A 33 -13.23 -14.10 -17.35
N PRO A 34 -12.00 -13.90 -17.83
CA PRO A 34 -11.52 -12.58 -18.27
C PRO A 34 -12.24 -12.08 -19.53
N THR A 35 -12.99 -12.95 -20.22
CA THR A 35 -13.82 -12.59 -21.39
C THR A 35 -15.19 -12.04 -21.01
N ASP A 36 -15.54 -12.02 -19.71
CA ASP A 36 -16.80 -11.45 -19.25
C ASP A 36 -16.79 -9.93 -19.48
N SER A 37 -17.88 -9.40 -20.04
CA SER A 37 -18.00 -7.96 -20.34
C SER A 37 -17.85 -7.08 -19.10
N ASN A 38 -18.14 -7.61 -17.91
CA ASN A 38 -18.02 -6.87 -16.65
C ASN A 38 -16.66 -7.03 -15.98
N TYR A 39 -15.76 -7.87 -16.50
CA TYR A 39 -14.51 -8.23 -15.83
C TYR A 39 -13.66 -6.99 -15.50
N SER A 40 -13.41 -6.11 -16.46
CA SER A 40 -12.61 -4.89 -16.28
C SER A 40 -13.24 -3.91 -15.27
N LEU A 41 -14.57 -3.75 -15.29
CA LEU A 41 -15.29 -2.88 -14.38
C LEU A 41 -15.31 -3.44 -12.95
N CYS A 42 -15.54 -4.75 -12.80
CA CYS A 42 -15.45 -5.44 -11.52
C CYS A 42 -14.05 -5.32 -10.96
N ARG A 43 -13.02 -5.47 -11.79
CA ARG A 43 -11.64 -5.21 -11.39
C ARG A 43 -11.48 -3.77 -10.88
N ALA A 44 -11.76 -2.76 -11.71
CA ALA A 44 -11.61 -1.38 -11.25
C ALA A 44 -12.34 -1.09 -9.92
N SER A 45 -13.54 -1.64 -9.74
CA SER A 45 -14.33 -1.51 -8.51
C SER A 45 -13.68 -2.16 -7.29
N ILE A 46 -13.17 -3.39 -7.45
CA ILE A 46 -12.46 -4.12 -6.37
C ILE A 46 -11.17 -3.38 -5.99
N LEU A 47 -10.43 -2.84 -6.96
CA LEU A 47 -9.20 -2.10 -6.68
C LEU A 47 -9.47 -0.86 -5.83
N VAL A 48 -10.55 -0.13 -6.12
CA VAL A 48 -10.96 1.04 -5.33
C VAL A 48 -11.34 0.61 -3.93
N ALA A 49 -12.14 -0.46 -3.79
CA ALA A 49 -12.49 -0.98 -2.47
C ALA A 49 -11.25 -1.39 -1.66
N ILE A 50 -10.28 -2.08 -2.26
CA ILE A 50 -9.04 -2.48 -1.59
C ILE A 50 -8.22 -1.26 -1.15
N ARG A 51 -8.08 -0.24 -2.00
CA ARG A 51 -7.36 1.01 -1.63
C ARG A 51 -8.02 1.71 -0.45
N GLN A 52 -9.35 1.69 -0.40
CA GLN A 52 -10.10 2.27 0.70
C GLN A 52 -9.92 1.47 2.00
N GLU A 53 -9.99 0.15 1.95
CA GLU A 53 -9.71 -0.70 3.12
C GLU A 53 -8.27 -0.53 3.61
N ILE A 54 -7.30 -0.39 2.71
CA ILE A 54 -5.90 -0.08 3.08
C ILE A 54 -5.84 1.22 3.88
N PHE A 55 -6.47 2.28 3.39
CA PHE A 55 -6.51 3.57 4.08
C PHE A 55 -7.18 3.45 5.46
N ILE A 56 -8.35 2.81 5.53
CA ILE A 56 -9.09 2.60 6.78
C ILE A 56 -8.26 1.79 7.76
N SER A 57 -7.62 0.70 7.33
CA SER A 57 -6.75 -0.11 8.17
C SER A 57 -5.57 0.66 8.74
N CYS A 58 -4.93 1.52 7.95
CA CYS A 58 -3.84 2.36 8.45
C CYS A 58 -4.33 3.38 9.49
N VAL A 59 -5.50 4.00 9.27
CA VAL A 59 -6.04 5.03 10.17
C VAL A 59 -6.61 4.41 11.46
N ALA A 60 -7.37 3.33 11.34
CA ALA A 60 -8.00 2.65 12.46
C ALA A 60 -7.04 1.69 13.19
N GLN A 61 -5.88 1.40 12.60
CA GLN A 61 -4.91 0.41 13.09
C GLN A 61 -5.55 -0.98 13.30
N THR A 62 -6.41 -1.39 12.37
CA THR A 62 -7.13 -2.68 12.40
C THR A 62 -6.85 -3.50 11.13
N PRO A 63 -6.87 -4.84 11.23
CA PRO A 63 -6.70 -5.69 10.06
C PRO A 63 -7.78 -5.46 8.98
N PRO A 64 -7.40 -5.44 7.69
CA PRO A 64 -8.37 -5.32 6.60
C PRO A 64 -9.19 -6.61 6.45
N PRO A 65 -10.37 -6.55 5.81
CA PRO A 65 -11.27 -7.70 5.67
C PRO A 65 -10.82 -8.73 4.61
N ARG A 66 -9.56 -8.72 4.17
CA ARG A 66 -8.94 -9.68 3.24
C ARG A 66 -9.68 -9.88 1.90
N LEU A 67 -10.07 -8.78 1.25
CA LEU A 67 -10.74 -8.74 -0.04
C LEU A 67 -9.93 -9.39 -1.15
N ALA A 68 -8.61 -9.22 -1.16
CA ALA A 68 -7.80 -9.71 -2.26
C ALA A 68 -7.72 -11.23 -2.28
N HIS A 69 -7.66 -11.84 -1.08
CA HIS A 69 -7.78 -13.28 -0.92
C HIS A 69 -9.16 -13.78 -1.40
N ARG A 70 -10.24 -13.11 -1.00
CA ARG A 70 -11.62 -13.49 -1.39
C ARG A 70 -11.87 -13.42 -2.89
N CYS A 71 -11.26 -12.45 -3.57
CA CYS A 71 -11.42 -12.27 -5.01
C CYS A 71 -10.48 -13.16 -5.85
N GLY A 72 -9.62 -13.98 -5.23
CA GLY A 72 -8.72 -14.89 -5.93
C GLY A 72 -7.70 -14.17 -6.83
N ILE A 73 -7.24 -13.00 -6.39
CA ILE A 73 -6.37 -12.15 -7.21
C ILE A 73 -4.99 -12.78 -7.34
N ASP A 74 -4.51 -12.83 -8.59
CA ASP A 74 -3.19 -13.33 -8.94
C ASP A 74 -2.06 -12.50 -8.28
N ARG A 75 -1.09 -13.22 -7.71
CA ARG A 75 0.11 -12.69 -7.05
C ARG A 75 1.40 -13.24 -7.68
N THR A 76 1.31 -13.79 -8.90
CA THR A 76 2.49 -14.27 -9.61
C THR A 76 3.40 -13.12 -10.03
N PHE A 77 4.61 -13.47 -10.45
CA PHE A 77 5.56 -12.54 -11.08
C PHE A 77 5.63 -12.73 -12.59
N GLU A 78 4.63 -13.41 -13.17
CA GLU A 78 4.57 -13.62 -14.63
C GLU A 78 4.42 -12.29 -15.35
N PRO A 79 5.05 -12.11 -16.53
CA PRO A 79 4.87 -10.93 -17.35
C PRO A 79 3.38 -10.63 -17.56
N ALA A 80 2.98 -9.41 -17.24
CA ALA A 80 1.59 -8.95 -17.27
C ALA A 80 1.55 -7.45 -17.56
N SER A 81 0.35 -6.88 -17.69
CA SER A 81 0.20 -5.44 -17.95
C SER A 81 0.66 -4.59 -16.76
N ASP A 82 0.96 -3.31 -17.00
CA ASP A 82 1.30 -2.36 -15.92
C ASP A 82 0.18 -2.27 -14.87
N PHE A 83 -1.08 -2.38 -15.31
CA PHE A 83 -2.23 -2.47 -14.42
C PHE A 83 -2.13 -3.68 -13.49
N ASP A 84 -1.82 -4.86 -14.03
CA ASP A 84 -1.70 -6.09 -13.24
C ASP A 84 -0.52 -6.02 -12.26
N TRP A 85 0.61 -5.44 -12.67
CA TRP A 85 1.77 -5.24 -11.79
C TRP A 85 1.50 -4.29 -10.63
N ALA A 86 0.85 -3.15 -10.90
CA ALA A 86 0.44 -2.20 -9.87
C ALA A 86 -0.62 -2.83 -8.96
N TRP A 87 -1.56 -3.56 -9.54
CA TRP A 87 -2.58 -4.27 -8.80
C TRP A 87 -1.96 -5.28 -7.83
N ARG A 88 -1.01 -6.11 -8.28
CA ARG A 88 -0.33 -7.13 -7.47
C ARG A 88 0.31 -6.56 -6.20
N ILE A 89 0.93 -5.38 -6.27
CA ILE A 89 1.52 -4.75 -5.08
C ILE A 89 0.48 -4.07 -4.20
N ILE A 90 -0.55 -3.45 -4.79
CA ILE A 90 -1.65 -2.84 -4.02
C ILE A 90 -2.36 -3.90 -3.18
N VAL A 91 -2.64 -5.07 -3.76
CA VAL A 91 -3.27 -6.16 -3.01
C VAL A 91 -2.33 -6.81 -2.00
N PHE A 92 -1.03 -6.81 -2.27
CA PHE A 92 -0.05 -7.30 -1.30
C PHE A 92 0.00 -6.42 -0.05
N THR A 93 -0.28 -5.12 -0.15
CA THR A 93 -0.41 -4.23 1.01
C THR A 93 -1.43 -4.76 2.03
N GLU A 94 -2.52 -5.39 1.58
CA GLU A 94 -3.50 -6.03 2.46
C GLU A 94 -2.88 -7.15 3.32
N ASP A 95 -2.00 -7.95 2.73
CA ASP A 95 -1.31 -9.04 3.42
C ASP A 95 -0.32 -8.48 4.46
N VAL A 96 0.37 -7.38 4.13
CA VAL A 96 1.25 -6.66 5.08
C VAL A 96 0.46 -6.07 6.24
N LEU A 97 -0.67 -5.41 5.98
CA LEU A 97 -1.54 -4.84 7.02
C LEU A 97 -2.16 -5.92 7.91
N THR A 98 -2.51 -7.07 7.32
CA THR A 98 -3.01 -8.23 8.06
C THR A 98 -1.95 -8.75 9.03
N PHE A 99 -0.68 -8.78 8.62
CA PHE A 99 0.42 -9.13 9.52
C PHE A 99 0.60 -8.06 10.61
N VAL A 100 0.72 -6.79 10.23
CA VAL A 100 1.04 -5.69 11.14
C VAL A 100 -0.01 -5.50 12.23
N TYR A 101 -1.30 -5.53 11.89
CA TYR A 101 -2.39 -5.30 12.84
C TYR A 101 -3.05 -6.60 13.33
N GLY A 102 -2.58 -7.76 12.87
CA GLY A 102 -3.15 -9.07 13.21
C GLY A 102 -2.42 -9.78 14.35
N GLU A 103 -2.87 -11.00 14.65
CA GLU A 103 -2.32 -11.83 15.73
C GLU A 103 -0.88 -12.30 15.45
N GLU A 104 -0.46 -12.29 14.17
CA GLU A 104 0.86 -12.76 13.74
C GLU A 104 1.94 -11.67 13.73
N ALA A 105 1.67 -10.45 14.24
CA ALA A 105 2.51 -9.25 14.12
C ALA A 105 3.98 -9.35 14.63
N HIS A 106 4.36 -10.49 15.23
CA HIS A 106 5.71 -10.73 15.74
C HIS A 106 6.32 -12.03 15.21
N ASN A 107 5.67 -12.71 14.27
CA ASN A 107 6.16 -13.96 13.70
C ASN A 107 7.27 -13.67 12.66
N PRO A 108 8.54 -13.98 12.94
CA PRO A 108 9.65 -13.64 12.05
C PRO A 108 9.55 -14.36 10.70
N ALA A 109 8.99 -15.58 10.67
CA ALA A 109 8.85 -16.34 9.43
C ALA A 109 7.82 -15.71 8.48
N VAL A 110 6.72 -15.18 9.02
CA VAL A 110 5.71 -14.46 8.23
C VAL A 110 6.30 -13.14 7.72
N TRP A 111 6.98 -12.40 8.59
CA TRP A 111 7.69 -11.18 8.21
C TRP A 111 8.70 -11.43 7.08
N ASP A 112 9.55 -12.46 7.20
CA ASP A 112 10.55 -12.81 6.19
C ASP A 112 9.91 -13.17 4.84
N GLY A 113 8.77 -13.87 4.87
CA GLY A 113 7.98 -14.18 3.68
C GLY A 113 7.47 -12.92 2.98
N LEU A 114 6.89 -11.98 3.73
CA LEU A 114 6.41 -10.70 3.22
C LEU A 114 7.55 -9.86 2.65
N ARG A 115 8.68 -9.75 3.39
CA ARG A 115 9.86 -9.02 2.92
C ARG A 115 10.44 -9.63 1.65
N THR A 116 10.48 -10.95 1.57
CA THR A 116 10.95 -11.69 0.38
C THR A 116 10.06 -11.41 -0.83
N TYR A 117 8.73 -11.44 -0.66
CA TYR A 117 7.80 -11.12 -1.74
C TYR A 117 8.00 -9.67 -2.22
N LEU A 118 8.09 -8.71 -1.29
CA LEU A 118 8.27 -7.30 -1.62
C LEU A 118 9.56 -7.06 -2.40
N ASN A 119 10.67 -7.64 -1.96
CA ASN A 119 11.95 -7.57 -2.68
C ASN A 119 11.84 -8.16 -4.08
N ARG A 120 11.21 -9.34 -4.22
CA ARG A 120 10.99 -9.95 -5.54
C ARG A 120 10.13 -9.09 -6.46
N TRP A 121 9.07 -8.46 -5.92
CA TRP A 121 8.26 -7.53 -6.70
C TRP A 121 9.11 -6.35 -7.18
N MET A 122 9.92 -5.76 -6.30
CA MET A 122 10.82 -4.66 -6.66
C MET A 122 11.82 -5.09 -7.75
N ASP A 123 12.38 -6.29 -7.67
CA ASP A 123 13.35 -6.79 -8.65
C ASP A 123 12.72 -7.16 -10.00
N LYS A 124 11.47 -7.65 -10.00
CA LYS A 124 10.80 -8.19 -11.17
C LYS A 124 9.88 -7.20 -11.87
N ARG A 125 9.51 -6.09 -11.23
CA ARG A 125 8.62 -5.09 -11.83
C ARG A 125 9.18 -4.63 -13.19
N PRO A 126 8.33 -4.41 -14.20
CA PRO A 126 8.79 -3.95 -15.50
C PRO A 126 9.52 -2.62 -15.40
N ALA A 127 10.45 -2.37 -16.34
CA ALA A 127 11.19 -1.11 -16.40
C ALA A 127 10.30 0.14 -16.58
N SER A 128 9.03 -0.04 -17.01
CA SER A 128 8.02 1.01 -17.07
C SER A 128 7.73 1.63 -15.70
N PHE A 129 7.94 0.89 -14.61
CA PHE A 129 7.80 1.40 -13.22
C PHE A 129 8.99 2.25 -12.75
N ASN A 130 9.99 2.50 -13.60
CA ASN A 130 11.04 3.44 -13.26
C ASN A 130 10.54 4.88 -13.44
N PRO A 131 10.91 5.81 -12.54
CA PRO A 131 10.60 7.22 -12.72
C PRO A 131 11.15 7.73 -14.05
N ILE A 132 10.35 8.53 -14.77
CA ILE A 132 10.79 9.26 -15.96
C ILE A 132 11.62 10.49 -15.59
N TRP A 133 11.43 11.00 -14.37
CA TRP A 133 12.19 12.08 -13.80
C TRP A 133 12.42 11.79 -12.31
N ASN A 134 13.66 12.01 -11.88
CA ASN A 134 14.04 11.94 -10.47
C ASN A 134 15.09 13.01 -10.22
N SER A 135 14.67 14.11 -9.60
CA SER A 135 15.51 15.24 -9.25
C SER A 135 15.34 15.52 -7.76
N GLY A 136 16.36 15.21 -6.97
CA GLY A 136 16.34 15.45 -5.54
C GLY A 136 17.60 14.92 -4.88
N SER A 137 18.03 15.59 -3.81
CA SER A 137 19.03 15.06 -2.89
C SER A 137 18.32 14.47 -1.67
N ASP A 138 18.92 13.49 -1.01
CA ASP A 138 18.39 12.95 0.25
C ASP A 138 18.45 13.97 1.42
N HIS A 139 19.00 15.17 1.17
CA HIS A 139 19.42 16.13 2.18
C HIS A 139 18.65 17.47 2.17
N GLU A 140 18.07 17.89 1.03
CA GLU A 140 17.36 19.17 0.91
C GLU A 140 16.01 19.02 0.20
N GLY A 141 14.92 19.35 0.90
CA GLY A 141 13.56 19.32 0.37
C GLY A 141 12.97 17.92 0.15
N PHE A 142 11.77 17.87 -0.45
CA PHE A 142 11.20 16.63 -0.98
C PHE A 142 11.72 16.42 -2.41
N PRO A 143 12.10 15.18 -2.79
CA PRO A 143 12.56 14.90 -4.14
C PRO A 143 11.41 15.07 -5.14
N GLU A 144 11.73 15.52 -6.34
CA GLU A 144 10.80 15.54 -7.46
C GLU A 144 10.87 14.21 -8.20
N ILE A 145 9.81 13.40 -8.12
CA ILE A 145 9.77 12.05 -8.69
C ILE A 145 8.51 11.91 -9.55
N MET A 146 8.70 11.77 -10.86
CA MET A 146 7.60 11.64 -11.81
C MET A 146 7.60 10.25 -12.46
N PHE A 147 6.41 9.69 -12.64
CA PHE A 147 6.19 8.42 -13.34
C PHE A 147 5.46 8.65 -14.66
N ALA A 148 5.56 7.67 -15.56
CA ALA A 148 4.91 7.76 -16.87
C ALA A 148 3.37 7.66 -16.78
N ASN A 149 2.82 7.00 -15.76
CA ASN A 149 1.38 6.91 -15.53
C ASN A 149 1.00 6.64 -14.05
N ASP A 150 -0.29 6.76 -13.76
CA ASP A 150 -0.87 6.54 -12.42
C ASP A 150 -0.68 5.12 -11.88
N PHE A 151 -0.57 4.10 -12.73
CA PHE A 151 -0.36 2.72 -12.28
C PHE A 151 1.05 2.52 -11.72
N HIS A 152 2.06 3.05 -12.40
CA HIS A 152 3.44 3.03 -11.93
C HIS A 152 3.57 3.76 -10.60
N LEU A 153 2.97 4.95 -10.53
CA LEU A 153 2.97 5.78 -9.33
C LEU A 153 2.26 5.06 -8.18
N ALA A 154 1.03 4.59 -8.39
CA ALA A 154 0.25 3.88 -7.37
C ALA A 154 0.97 2.61 -6.87
N GLY A 155 1.56 1.85 -7.80
CA GLY A 155 2.34 0.66 -7.48
C GLY A 155 3.57 1.00 -6.63
N GLN A 156 4.31 2.05 -7.01
CA GLN A 156 5.48 2.50 -6.26
C GLN A 156 5.11 3.00 -4.85
N GLN A 157 4.07 3.81 -4.69
CA GLN A 157 3.63 4.26 -3.37
C GLN A 157 3.19 3.10 -2.49
N SER A 158 2.50 2.10 -3.06
CA SER A 158 2.11 0.89 -2.32
C SER A 158 3.33 0.07 -1.88
N ALA A 159 4.35 -0.05 -2.73
CA ALA A 159 5.60 -0.70 -2.38
C ALA A 159 6.34 0.05 -1.25
N ILE A 160 6.39 1.39 -1.30
CA ILE A 160 7.00 2.22 -0.26
C ILE A 160 6.23 2.06 1.07
N LEU A 161 4.90 2.10 1.03
CA LEU A 161 4.06 1.89 2.21
C LEU A 161 4.31 0.52 2.85
N CYS A 162 4.40 -0.54 2.04
CA CYS A 162 4.76 -1.87 2.52
C CYS A 162 6.17 -1.90 3.17
N GLN A 163 7.14 -1.18 2.60
CA GLN A 163 8.48 -1.09 3.18
C GLN A 163 8.45 -0.41 4.56
N ILE A 164 7.72 0.71 4.69
CA ILE A 164 7.56 1.43 5.95
C ILE A 164 6.93 0.51 7.01
N LEU A 165 5.80 -0.12 6.67
CA LEU A 165 5.08 -1.05 7.56
C LEU A 165 5.94 -2.22 8.04
N LEU A 166 6.68 -2.86 7.14
CA LEU A 166 7.53 -3.98 7.49
C LEU A 166 8.75 -3.54 8.32
N LEU A 167 9.33 -2.38 8.04
CA LEU A 167 10.46 -1.86 8.81
C LEU A 167 10.06 -1.48 10.24
N SER A 168 8.88 -0.86 10.42
CA SER A 168 8.40 -0.48 11.75
C SER A 168 7.97 -1.68 12.61
N HIS A 169 7.70 -2.83 11.98
CA HIS A 169 7.26 -4.06 12.65
C HIS A 169 8.22 -5.23 12.38
N ASP A 170 9.53 -4.97 12.26
CA ASP A 170 10.54 -6.05 12.15
C ASP A 170 10.77 -6.69 13.53
N PRO A 171 10.36 -7.97 13.75
CA PRO A 171 10.49 -8.63 15.05
C PRO A 171 11.94 -8.95 15.43
N ARG A 172 12.91 -8.72 14.54
CA ARG A 172 14.33 -9.03 14.74
C ARG A 172 15.14 -7.83 15.24
N VAL A 173 14.56 -6.63 15.23
CA VAL A 173 15.25 -5.42 15.71
C VAL A 173 15.34 -5.47 17.23
N PRO A 174 16.55 -5.47 17.82
CA PRO A 174 16.70 -5.50 19.27
C PRO A 174 16.20 -4.20 19.89
N SER A 175 15.28 -4.29 20.84
CA SER A 175 14.63 -3.12 21.46
C SER A 175 15.38 -2.54 22.67
N LEU A 176 16.44 -3.21 23.15
CA LEU A 176 17.13 -2.87 24.40
C LEU A 176 18.65 -2.78 24.22
N GLY A 177 19.28 -1.84 24.93
CA GLY A 177 20.73 -1.66 24.95
C GLY A 177 21.26 -0.69 23.89
N LEU A 178 22.57 -0.45 23.89
CA LEU A 178 23.24 0.46 22.94
C LEU A 178 23.09 0.00 21.49
N ASP A 179 23.27 -1.30 21.25
CA ASP A 179 23.07 -1.90 19.93
C ASP A 179 21.61 -1.80 19.47
N GLY A 180 20.66 -1.90 20.40
CA GLY A 180 19.25 -1.65 20.13
C GLY A 180 18.96 -0.21 19.75
N ALA A 181 19.51 0.76 20.47
CA ALA A 181 19.36 2.18 20.14
C ALA A 181 19.94 2.53 18.75
N ILE A 182 21.08 1.92 18.37
CA ILE A 182 21.68 2.10 17.04
C ILE A 182 20.78 1.47 15.96
N ALA A 183 20.29 0.24 16.18
CA ALA A 183 19.42 -0.45 15.26
C ALA A 183 18.09 0.30 15.04
N THR A 184 17.45 0.75 16.12
CA THR A 184 16.22 1.56 16.07
C THR A 184 16.45 2.85 15.30
N LYS A 185 17.56 3.55 15.54
CA LYS A 185 17.89 4.79 14.81
C LYS A 185 18.07 4.53 13.31
N ALA A 186 18.74 3.45 12.94
CA ALA A 186 18.92 3.09 11.53
C ALA A 186 17.57 2.80 10.84
N VAL A 187 16.65 2.13 11.54
CA VAL A 187 15.28 1.90 11.06
C VAL A 187 14.51 3.23 10.91
N GLU A 188 14.58 4.11 11.90
CA GLU A 188 13.94 5.43 11.85
C GLU A 188 14.47 6.29 10.70
N ASP A 189 15.79 6.30 10.47
CA ASP A 189 16.41 7.05 9.39
C ASP A 189 15.96 6.52 8.01
N GLU A 190 15.83 5.20 7.86
CA GLU A 190 15.32 4.58 6.64
C GLU A 190 13.82 4.84 6.42
N ILE A 191 13.01 4.75 7.47
CA ILE A 191 11.58 5.14 7.40
C ILE A 191 11.45 6.60 6.99
N ARG A 192 12.26 7.50 7.58
CA ARG A 192 12.25 8.93 7.21
C ARG A 192 12.63 9.14 5.74
N ARG A 193 13.59 8.38 5.21
CA ARG A 193 13.96 8.41 3.79
C ARG A 193 12.78 7.96 2.91
N LEU A 194 12.10 6.87 3.27
CA LEU A 194 10.93 6.36 2.56
C LEU A 194 9.73 7.33 2.60
N VAL A 195 9.47 7.95 3.75
CA VAL A 195 8.43 8.99 3.89
C VAL A 195 8.76 10.20 3.02
N ARG A 196 10.02 10.64 2.97
CA ARG A 196 10.42 11.71 2.03
C ARG A 196 10.16 11.32 0.58
N GLN A 197 10.45 10.07 0.19
CA GLN A 197 10.18 9.59 -1.15
C GLN A 197 8.68 9.60 -1.48
N ILE A 198 7.82 9.08 -0.60
CA ILE A 198 6.36 9.05 -0.87
C ILE A 198 5.77 10.46 -0.93
N CYS A 199 6.26 11.39 -0.11
CA CYS A 199 5.89 12.80 -0.16
C CYS A 199 6.39 13.48 -1.44
N GLY A 200 7.61 13.17 -1.89
CA GLY A 200 8.15 13.67 -3.15
C GLY A 200 7.33 13.25 -4.35
N ILE A 201 6.96 11.97 -4.41
CA ILE A 201 6.03 11.44 -5.43
C ILE A 201 4.70 12.20 -5.40
N ALA A 202 4.13 12.42 -4.21
CA ALA A 202 2.85 13.12 -4.08
C ALA A 202 2.94 14.60 -4.48
N ASN A 203 4.05 15.26 -4.14
CA ASN A 203 4.30 16.66 -4.49
C ASN A 203 4.52 16.84 -6.01
N SER A 204 5.04 15.82 -6.69
CA SER A 204 5.19 15.80 -8.15
C SER A 204 3.91 15.44 -8.92
N ALA A 205 2.86 15.00 -8.23
CA ALA A 205 1.60 14.54 -8.84
C ALA A 205 0.37 15.10 -8.08
N THR A 206 0.39 16.40 -7.79
CA THR A 206 -0.66 17.08 -6.99
C THR A 206 -2.05 17.03 -7.62
N GLU A 207 -2.13 16.84 -8.94
CA GLU A 207 -3.36 16.64 -9.70
C GLU A 207 -4.00 15.27 -9.46
N TRP A 208 -3.30 14.32 -8.82
CA TRP A 208 -3.78 12.98 -8.52
C TRP A 208 -4.04 12.80 -7.01
N PRO A 209 -5.29 13.00 -6.53
CA PRO A 209 -5.60 12.98 -5.10
C PRO A 209 -5.13 11.73 -4.32
N PRO A 210 -5.20 10.50 -4.88
CA PRO A 210 -4.70 9.32 -4.17
C PRO A 210 -3.21 9.40 -3.80
N ALA A 211 -2.39 10.14 -4.56
CA ALA A 211 -0.98 10.33 -4.24
C ALA A 211 -0.80 11.00 -2.88
N VAL A 212 -1.56 12.09 -2.68
CA VAL A 212 -1.51 12.92 -1.48
C VAL A 212 -2.08 12.16 -0.28
N ILE A 213 -3.17 11.40 -0.48
CA ILE A 213 -3.76 10.56 0.57
C ILE A 213 -2.73 9.52 1.05
N ASN A 214 -2.10 8.78 0.13
CA ASN A 214 -1.09 7.77 0.49
C ASN A 214 0.11 8.38 1.24
N ALA A 215 0.57 9.56 0.83
CA ALA A 215 1.64 10.26 1.53
C ALA A 215 1.20 10.71 2.94
N GLY A 216 -0.02 11.25 3.08
CA GLY A 216 -0.60 11.60 4.37
C GLY A 216 -0.73 10.40 5.30
N THR A 217 -1.19 9.26 4.78
CA THR A 217 -1.25 7.99 5.52
C THR A 217 0.13 7.56 6.01
N ALA A 218 1.15 7.60 5.14
CA ALA A 218 2.51 7.21 5.53
C ALA A 218 3.15 8.14 6.57
N ILE A 219 2.72 9.40 6.68
CA ILE A 219 3.15 10.34 7.73
C ILE A 219 2.42 10.07 9.05
N ALA A 220 1.14 9.70 8.99
CA ALA A 220 0.29 9.54 10.15
C ALA A 220 0.52 8.23 10.92
N MET A 221 1.09 7.22 10.26
CA MET A 221 1.47 5.92 10.82
C MET A 221 2.77 6.02 11.62
#